data_AF-W1XYJ1-F1
#
_entry.id   AF-W1XYJ1-F1
#
_cell.length_a   1.000
_cell.length_b   1.000
_cell.length_c   1.000
_cell.angle_alpha   90.00
_cell.angle_beta   90.00
_cell.angle_gamma   90.00
#
_symmetry.space_group_name_H-M   'P 1'
#
loop_
_entity.id
_entity.type
_entity.pdbx_description
1 polymer ?
#
loop_
_entity_poly.entity_id
_entity_poly.type
_entity_poly.pdbx_seq_one_letter_code
_entity_poly.pdbx_strand_id
1 'polypeptide(L)'
;MDTSTRQRFWEIVQDLKAQGVTILYSSHYIEEVEHTADRILVLNKGELIRDTTPLAMRSEEIEKHFILPLAYKEVVEQSNLVENWSQKQDALQVVTREADAFWGLLV
;
A
#
# COMPACT_ATOMS: atom_id res chain seq x y z
N MET A 1 -19.28 -6.62 -3.80
CA MET A 1 -19.53 -8.06 -3.67
C MET A 1 -19.74 -8.37 -2.21
N ASP A 2 -20.70 -9.23 -1.88
CA ASP A 2 -20.83 -9.75 -0.52
C ASP A 2 -19.56 -10.51 -0.12
N THR A 3 -19.20 -10.47 1.17
CA THR A 3 -17.96 -11.07 1.70
C THR A 3 -17.87 -12.57 1.40
N SER A 4 -18.98 -13.29 1.48
CA SER A 4 -19.09 -14.73 1.18
C SER A 4 -18.80 -15.04 -0.28
N THR A 5 -19.35 -14.26 -1.21
CA THR A 5 -19.13 -14.43 -2.65
C THR A 5 -17.67 -14.15 -3.01
N ARG A 6 -17.05 -13.15 -2.39
CA ARG A 6 -15.63 -12.84 -2.60
C ARG A 6 -14.73 -13.98 -2.10
N GLN A 7 -15.02 -14.53 -0.94
CA GLN A 7 -14.24 -15.63 -0.39
C GLN A 7 -14.29 -16.86 -1.30
N ARG A 8 -15.50 -17.24 -1.75
CA ARG A 8 -15.67 -18.35 -2.69
C ARG A 8 -14.96 -18.13 -4.03
N PHE A 9 -14.95 -16.89 -4.53
CA PHE A 9 -14.19 -16.55 -5.73
C PHE A 9 -12.70 -16.83 -5.55
N TRP A 10 -12.10 -16.40 -4.42
CA TRP A 10 -10.69 -16.64 -4.15
C TRP A 10 -10.34 -18.11 -3.94
N GLU A 11 -11.23 -18.89 -3.31
CA GLU A 11 -11.08 -20.35 -3.21
C GLU A 11 -10.96 -21.00 -4.60
N ILE A 12 -11.86 -20.64 -5.53
CA ILE A 12 -11.82 -21.15 -6.91
C ILE A 12 -10.53 -20.73 -7.63
N VAL A 13 -10.10 -19.47 -7.48
CA VAL A 13 -8.86 -18.98 -8.09
C VAL A 13 -7.65 -19.74 -7.56
N GLN A 14 -7.60 -20.01 -6.26
CA GLN A 14 -6.52 -20.78 -5.64
C GLN A 14 -6.50 -22.23 -6.15
N ASP A 15 -7.66 -22.89 -6.26
CA ASP A 15 -7.78 -24.26 -6.78
C ASP A 15 -7.31 -24.36 -8.23
N LEU A 16 -7.70 -23.40 -9.07
CA LEU A 16 -7.27 -23.33 -10.47
C LEU A 16 -5.76 -23.09 -10.58
N LYS A 17 -5.21 -22.19 -9.76
CA LYS A 17 -3.76 -21.94 -9.69
C LYS A 17 -3.00 -23.20 -9.28
N ALA A 18 -3.50 -23.96 -8.30
CA ALA A 18 -2.91 -25.23 -7.87
C ALA A 18 -2.91 -26.30 -8.98
N GLN A 19 -3.84 -26.22 -9.93
CA GLN A 19 -3.89 -27.07 -11.11
C GLN A 19 -2.97 -26.60 -12.26
N GLY A 20 -2.20 -25.52 -12.06
CA GLY A 20 -1.32 -24.96 -13.08
C GLY A 20 -2.04 -24.14 -14.17
N VAL A 21 -3.29 -23.73 -13.91
CA VAL A 21 -4.04 -22.88 -14.83
C VAL A 21 -3.55 -21.44 -14.74
N THR A 22 -3.26 -20.82 -15.87
CA THR A 22 -2.98 -19.37 -15.94
C THR A 22 -4.27 -18.57 -15.84
N ILE A 23 -4.35 -17.68 -14.85
CA ILE A 23 -5.54 -16.88 -14.56
C ILE A 23 -5.19 -15.40 -14.75
N LEU A 24 -6.06 -14.66 -15.44
CA LEU A 24 -5.99 -13.21 -15.56
C LEU A 24 -7.27 -12.61 -14.99
N TYR A 25 -7.12 -11.67 -14.06
CA TYR A 25 -8.22 -10.89 -13.51
C TYR A 25 -7.78 -9.43 -13.33
N SER A 26 -8.76 -8.55 -13.17
CA SER A 26 -8.56 -7.14 -12.87
C SER A 26 -9.32 -6.78 -11.61
N SER A 27 -8.67 -6.08 -10.68
CA SER A 27 -9.32 -5.46 -9.51
C SER A 27 -8.91 -4.01 -9.41
N HIS A 28 -9.82 -3.17 -8.91
CA HIS A 28 -9.53 -1.79 -8.54
C HIS A 28 -9.11 -1.67 -7.06
N TYR A 29 -9.13 -2.78 -6.30
CA TYR A 29 -8.62 -2.83 -4.94
C TYR A 29 -7.17 -3.32 -4.94
N ILE A 30 -6.22 -2.39 -4.75
CA ILE A 30 -4.79 -2.67 -4.78
C ILE A 30 -4.41 -3.78 -3.78
N GLU A 31 -4.97 -3.73 -2.57
CA GLU A 31 -4.74 -4.70 -1.49
C GLU A 31 -5.07 -6.13 -1.94
N GLU A 32 -6.16 -6.32 -2.68
CA GLU A 32 -6.54 -7.65 -3.17
C GLU A 32 -5.50 -8.19 -4.14
N VAL A 33 -5.05 -7.36 -5.08
CA VAL A 33 -4.06 -7.73 -6.09
C VAL A 33 -2.71 -8.06 -5.42
N GLU A 34 -2.31 -7.29 -4.42
CA GLU A 34 -1.07 -7.51 -3.66
C GLU A 34 -1.04 -8.81 -2.85
N HIS A 35 -2.20 -9.29 -2.40
CA HIS A 35 -2.30 -10.51 -1.61
C HIS A 35 -2.48 -11.77 -2.45
N THR A 36 -2.93 -11.66 -3.70
CA THR A 36 -3.41 -12.81 -4.48
C THR A 36 -2.66 -13.02 -5.80
N ALA A 37 -2.18 -11.95 -6.45
CA ALA A 37 -1.50 -12.05 -7.73
C ALA A 37 -0.04 -12.52 -7.57
N ASP A 38 0.49 -13.19 -8.59
CA ASP A 38 1.94 -13.44 -8.69
C ASP A 38 2.67 -12.30 -9.43
N ARG A 39 1.97 -11.62 -10.34
CA ARG A 39 2.46 -10.52 -11.19
C ARG A 39 1.35 -9.48 -11.35
N ILE A 40 1.73 -8.21 -11.33
CA ILE A 40 0.82 -7.07 -11.36
C ILE A 40 1.15 -6.24 -12.59
N LEU A 41 0.14 -5.99 -13.43
CA LEU A 41 0.23 -5.13 -14.59
C LEU A 41 -0.63 -3.88 -14.35
N VAL A 42 -0.02 -2.70 -14.41
CA VAL A 42 -0.74 -1.43 -14.26
C VAL A 42 -0.90 -0.80 -15.64
N LEU A 43 -2.14 -0.59 -16.02
CA LEU A 43 -2.52 0.04 -17.29
C LEU A 43 -3.04 1.45 -17.03
N ASN A 44 -2.59 2.43 -17.82
CA ASN A 44 -3.11 3.79 -17.80
C ASN A 44 -3.30 4.28 -19.23
N LYS A 45 -4.53 4.73 -19.57
CA LYS A 45 -4.89 5.22 -20.92
C LYS A 45 -4.52 4.27 -22.07
N GLY A 46 -4.61 2.96 -21.84
CA GLY A 46 -4.30 1.95 -22.85
C GLY A 46 -2.81 1.58 -22.95
N GLU A 47 -1.96 2.20 -22.14
CA GLU A 47 -0.52 1.88 -22.08
C GLU A 47 -0.19 1.10 -20.81
N LEU A 48 0.68 0.11 -20.95
CA LEU A 48 1.24 -0.61 -19.80
C LEU A 48 2.30 0.27 -19.15
N ILE A 49 1.93 0.87 -18.02
CA ILE A 49 2.82 1.76 -17.27
C ILE A 49 3.67 1.02 -16.25
N ARG A 50 3.22 -0.15 -15.78
CA ARG A 50 4.03 -1.01 -14.91
C ARG A 50 3.79 -2.49 -15.12
N ASP A 51 4.87 -3.23 -14.87
CA ASP A 51 4.92 -4.68 -14.82
C ASP A 51 5.80 -5.07 -13.63
N THR A 52 5.18 -5.56 -12.57
CA THR A 52 5.84 -5.75 -11.26
C THR A 52 5.34 -7.01 -10.55
N THR A 53 5.92 -7.30 -9.40
CA THR A 53 5.46 -8.35 -8.48
C THR A 53 4.90 -7.71 -7.21
N PRO A 54 4.00 -8.37 -6.47
CA PRO A 54 3.50 -7.82 -5.21
C PRO A 54 4.60 -7.45 -4.21
N LEU A 55 5.70 -8.22 -4.17
CA LEU A 55 6.83 -7.93 -3.30
C LEU A 55 7.53 -6.64 -3.70
N ALA A 56 7.81 -6.47 -4.99
CA ALA A 56 8.44 -5.25 -5.51
C ALA A 56 7.52 -4.03 -5.34
N MET A 57 6.22 -4.18 -5.57
CA MET A 57 5.25 -3.08 -5.39
C MET A 57 5.20 -2.59 -3.94
N ARG A 58 5.16 -3.51 -2.95
CA ARG A 58 5.22 -3.15 -1.53
C ARG A 58 6.55 -2.50 -1.12
N SER A 59 7.66 -2.87 -1.75
CA SER A 59 8.95 -2.22 -1.48
C SER A 59 9.04 -0.79 -2.04
N GLU A 60 8.19 -0.45 -3.01
CA GLU A 60 8.07 0.90 -3.58
C GLU A 60 7.10 1.79 -2.78
N GLU A 61 6.24 1.23 -1.91
CA GLU A 61 5.46 1.99 -0.92
C GLU A 61 6.35 2.48 0.23
N ILE A 62 7.23 3.42 -0.14
CA ILE A 62 8.19 4.05 0.76
C ILE A 62 7.47 5.10 1.63
N GLU A 63 6.37 5.70 1.16
CA GLU A 63 5.60 6.69 1.90
C GLU A 63 4.79 6.07 3.05
N LYS A 64 5.24 6.30 4.28
CA LYS A 64 4.51 5.93 5.51
C LYS A 64 3.76 7.12 6.07
N HIS A 65 2.56 6.83 6.55
CA HIS A 65 1.67 7.78 7.20
C HIS A 65 1.71 7.55 8.72
N PHE A 66 2.20 8.54 9.46
CA PHE A 66 2.18 8.55 10.92
C PHE A 66 1.06 9.46 11.43
N ILE A 67 0.39 9.03 12.49
CA ILE A 67 -0.57 9.83 13.25
C ILE A 67 0.05 10.11 14.61
N LEU A 68 0.42 11.37 14.85
CA LEU A 68 1.13 11.79 16.05
C LEU A 68 0.29 12.77 16.88
N PRO A 69 0.41 12.78 18.21
CA PRO A 69 -0.12 13.85 19.05
C PRO A 69 0.47 15.23 18.69
N LEU A 70 -0.26 16.31 18.96
CA LEU A 70 0.20 17.69 18.73
C LEU A 70 1.52 18.03 19.45
N ALA A 71 1.88 17.30 20.51
CA ALA A 71 3.14 17.46 21.22
C ALA A 71 4.38 17.28 20.32
N TYR A 72 4.26 16.53 19.22
CA TYR A 72 5.36 16.30 18.28
C TYR A 72 5.42 17.34 17.15
N LYS A 73 4.63 18.42 17.22
CA LYS A 73 4.55 19.43 16.16
C LYS A 73 5.90 20.07 15.85
N GLU A 74 6.64 20.46 16.89
CA GLU A 74 7.96 21.08 16.70
C GLU A 74 8.96 20.13 16.04
N VAL A 75 8.93 18.84 16.42
CA VAL A 75 9.80 17.80 15.83
C VAL A 75 9.45 17.57 14.36
N VAL A 76 8.16 17.54 14.03
CA VAL A 76 7.68 17.38 12.64
C VAL A 76 8.02 18.59 11.78
N GLU A 77 7.85 19.81 12.30
CA GLU A 77 8.16 21.05 11.57
C GLU A 77 9.67 21.25 11.33
N GLN A 78 10.51 20.80 12.26
CA GLN A 78 11.96 20.93 12.17
C GLN A 78 12.64 19.75 11.46
N SER A 79 11.91 18.65 11.24
CA SER A 79 12.46 17.45 10.59
C SER A 79 12.56 17.61 9.08
N ASN A 80 13.74 17.31 8.55
CA ASN A 80 13.99 17.19 7.11
C ASN A 80 13.51 15.85 6.53
N LEU A 81 13.06 14.92 7.39
CA LEU A 81 12.59 13.59 7.00
C LEU A 81 11.10 13.58 6.62
N VAL A 82 10.38 14.67 6.89
CA VAL A 82 8.94 14.79 6.63
C VAL A 82 8.73 15.41 5.25
N GLU A 83 8.07 14.68 4.36
CA GLU A 83 7.74 15.19 3.02
C GLU A 83 6.49 16.09 3.05
N ASN A 84 5.49 15.69 3.84
CA ASN A 84 4.27 16.45 4.00
C ASN A 84 3.69 16.21 5.39
N TRP A 85 3.07 17.22 5.98
CA TRP A 85 2.32 17.05 7.20
C TRP A 85 1.06 17.93 7.22
N SER A 86 0.03 17.47 7.91
CA SER A 86 -1.24 18.15 8.06
C SER A 86 -1.77 17.97 9.47
N GLN A 87 -2.30 19.04 10.06
CA GLN A 87 -2.98 18.97 11.35
C GLN A 87 -4.48 18.71 11.14
N LYS A 88 -5.02 17.63 11.72
CA LYS A 88 -6.45 17.35 11.76
C LYS A 88 -6.92 17.22 13.20
N GLN A 89 -7.82 18.11 13.62
CA GLN A 89 -8.38 18.21 14.98
C GLN A 89 -7.28 18.27 16.06
N ASP A 90 -6.89 17.13 16.61
CA ASP A 90 -5.96 16.96 17.74
C ASP A 90 -4.78 16.02 17.40
N ALA A 91 -4.56 15.73 16.11
CA ALA A 91 -3.47 14.89 15.65
C ALA A 91 -2.76 15.49 14.42
N LEU A 92 -1.48 15.18 14.30
CA LEU A 92 -0.64 15.47 13.15
C LEU A 92 -0.61 14.23 12.25
N GLN A 93 -1.04 14.39 10.99
CA GLN A 93 -0.79 13.42 9.93
C GLN A 93 0.54 13.77 9.28
N VAL A 94 1.49 12.85 9.30
CA VAL A 94 2.84 13.04 8.77
C VAL A 94 3.09 11.99 7.71
N VAL A 95 3.57 12.41 6.54
CA VAL A 95 3.97 11.54 5.45
C VAL A 95 5.49 11.64 5.30
N THR A 96 6.16 10.50 5.37
CA THR A 96 7.61 10.40 5.23
C THR A 96 7.99 9.16 4.44
N ARG A 97 9.02 9.28 3.61
CA ARG A 97 9.67 8.15 2.95
C ARG A 97 10.77 7.50 3.80
N GLU A 98 11.20 8.18 4.86
CA GLU A 98 12.26 7.72 5.76
C GLU A 98 11.66 7.30 7.11
N ALA A 99 10.69 6.38 7.06
CA ALA A 99 9.89 6.00 8.21
C ALA A 99 10.70 5.48 9.40
N ASP A 100 11.73 4.65 9.16
CA ASP A 100 12.56 4.09 10.22
C ASP A 100 13.40 5.17 10.91
N ALA A 101 13.97 6.10 10.14
CA ALA A 101 14.73 7.22 10.67
C ALA A 101 13.84 8.22 11.42
N PHE A 102 12.64 8.50 10.88
CA PHE A 102 11.66 9.35 11.53
C PHE A 102 11.13 8.74 12.83
N TRP A 103 10.87 7.43 12.87
CA TRP A 103 10.48 6.73 14.11
C TRP A 103 11.55 6.85 15.19
N GLY A 104 12.83 6.77 14.83
CA GLY A 104 13.95 6.97 15.75
C GLY A 104 14.02 8.36 16.38
N LEU A 105 13.36 9.38 15.83
CA LEU A 105 13.28 10.72 16.43
C LEU A 105 12.12 10.86 17.43
N LEU A 106 11.15 9.95 17.41
CA LEU A 106 9.94 10.01 18.22
C LEU A 106 10.03 9.21 19.54
N VAL A 107 11.01 8.29 19.63
CA VAL A 107 11.31 7.42 20.78
C VAL A 107 12.50 7.95 21.55
#